data_AF-A0A926Q9Q6-F1
#
_entry.id   AF-A0A926Q9Q6-F1
#
_cell.length_a   1.000
_cell.length_b   1.000
_cell.length_c   1.000
_cell.angle_alpha   90.00
_cell.angle_beta   90.00
_cell.angle_gamma   90.00
#
_symmetry.space_group_name_H-M   'P 1'
#
loop_
_entity.id
_entity.type
_entity.pdbx_description
1 polymer ?
#
loop_
_entity_poly.entity_id
_entity_poly.type
_entity_poly.pdbx_seq_one_letter_code
_entity_poly.pdbx_strand_id
1 'polypeptide(L)'
;MNATVSSLFIYPDSDAPGQELDSVEVTQSGPEGNRSKKHAVHLVSADDYVETHPKANIVLDMESSVLGQLVGRVVRIGDCTLSITQAPSQCAGVYAEVVTPGTVAVDDTVLVAEPE
;
A
#
# COMPACT_ATOMS: atom_id res chain seq x y z
N MET A 1 6.29 -16.43 3.21
CA MET A 1 5.82 -15.30 4.03
C MET A 1 4.36 -15.12 3.72
N ASN A 2 3.50 -15.12 4.73
CA ASN A 2 2.07 -14.95 4.53
C ASN A 2 1.71 -13.58 5.11
N ALA A 3 1.78 -12.55 4.27
CA ALA A 3 1.29 -11.21 4.61
C ALA A 3 -0.02 -10.98 3.86
N THR A 4 -0.99 -10.34 4.49
CA THR A 4 -2.30 -10.04 3.89
C THR A 4 -2.62 -8.56 4.04
N VAL A 5 -3.55 -8.06 3.24
CA VAL A 5 -4.14 -6.73 3.42
C VAL A 5 -5.08 -6.77 4.63
N SER A 6 -4.78 -5.99 5.67
CA SER A 6 -5.65 -5.88 6.84
C SER A 6 -6.71 -4.81 6.66
N SER A 7 -6.36 -3.69 6.02
CA SER A 7 -7.24 -2.54 5.82
C SER A 7 -6.84 -1.75 4.58
N LEU A 8 -7.82 -1.10 3.94
CA LEU A 8 -7.62 -0.23 2.78
C LEU A 8 -8.20 1.15 3.05
N PHE A 9 -7.46 2.19 2.64
CA PHE A 9 -7.89 3.57 2.81
C PHE A 9 -7.66 4.43 1.58
N ILE A 10 -8.59 5.35 1.33
CA ILE A 10 -8.39 6.48 0.44
C ILE A 10 -8.48 7.80 1.21
N TYR A 11 -7.77 8.80 0.71
CA TYR A 11 -7.78 10.15 1.26
C TYR A 11 -8.13 11.13 0.14
N PRO A 12 -9.42 11.38 -0.12
CA PRO A 12 -9.85 12.29 -1.18
C PRO A 12 -9.42 13.74 -0.94
N ASP A 13 -9.22 14.12 0.33
CA ASP A 13 -8.82 15.46 0.77
C ASP A 13 -7.63 15.39 1.76
N SER A 14 -6.78 16.42 1.80
CA SER A 14 -5.62 16.46 2.72
C SER A 14 -6.00 16.48 4.18
N ASP A 15 -7.12 17.11 4.53
CA ASP A 15 -7.49 17.41 5.91
C ASP A 15 -8.62 16.49 6.40
N ALA A 16 -9.26 15.76 5.50
CA ALA A 16 -10.24 14.73 5.84
C ALA A 16 -9.58 13.49 6.49
N PRO A 17 -10.32 12.79 7.36
CA PRO A 17 -9.94 11.45 7.80
C PRO A 17 -9.89 10.47 6.60
N GLY A 18 -9.17 9.36 6.77
CA GLY A 18 -9.17 8.29 5.79
C GLY A 18 -10.56 7.67 5.66
N GLN A 19 -10.93 7.31 4.44
CA GLN A 19 -12.12 6.52 4.16
C GLN A 19 -11.69 5.07 4.01
N GLU A 20 -12.16 4.21 4.92
CA GLU A 20 -11.90 2.78 4.88
C GLU A 20 -12.77 2.09 3.81
N LEU A 21 -12.20 1.11 3.12
CA LEU A 21 -12.85 0.36 2.05
C LEU A 21 -12.59 -1.14 2.20
N ASP A 22 -13.52 -1.97 1.75
CA ASP A 22 -13.30 -3.43 1.63
C ASP A 22 -12.49 -3.79 0.37
N SER A 23 -12.58 -2.95 -0.67
CA SER A 23 -11.83 -3.11 -1.92
C SER A 23 -11.72 -1.78 -2.67
N VAL A 24 -10.71 -1.67 -3.53
CA VAL A 24 -10.50 -0.46 -4.37
C VAL A 24 -9.81 -0.82 -5.68
N GLU A 25 -10.19 -0.13 -6.76
CA GLU A 25 -9.46 -0.17 -8.03
C GLU A 25 -8.17 0.66 -7.90
N VAL A 26 -7.02 0.04 -8.13
CA VAL A 26 -5.72 0.72 -8.16
C VAL A 26 -5.38 1.04 -9.61
N THR A 27 -5.46 2.32 -9.96
CA THR A 27 -5.08 2.85 -11.28
C THR A 27 -3.58 3.10 -11.36
N GLN A 28 -3.07 3.50 -12.53
CA GLN A 28 -1.67 3.88 -12.71
C GLN A 28 -1.21 5.00 -11.74
N SER A 29 -2.12 5.88 -11.33
CA SER A 29 -1.86 7.00 -10.42
C SER A 29 -2.13 6.70 -8.94
N GLY A 30 -2.58 5.49 -8.61
CA GLY A 30 -2.99 5.09 -7.27
C GLY A 30 -4.46 4.67 -7.15
N PRO A 31 -4.95 4.43 -5.93
CA PRO A 31 -6.33 3.99 -5.69
C PRO A 31 -7.36 5.01 -6.19
N GLU A 32 -8.43 4.54 -6.83
CA GLU A 32 -9.52 5.40 -7.28
C GLU A 32 -10.13 6.17 -6.09
N GLY A 33 -10.43 7.45 -6.31
CA GLY A 33 -10.95 8.35 -5.27
C GLY A 33 -9.88 8.86 -4.29
N ASN A 34 -8.66 8.30 -4.30
CA ASN A 34 -7.56 8.87 -3.54
C ASN A 34 -7.01 10.11 -4.23
N ARG A 35 -6.69 11.15 -3.45
CA ARG A 35 -6.02 12.33 -3.99
C ARG A 35 -4.67 11.95 -4.59
N SER A 36 -4.41 12.40 -5.82
CA SER A 36 -3.09 12.25 -6.45
C SER A 36 -1.98 12.86 -5.59
N LYS A 37 -0.96 12.07 -5.31
CA LYS A 37 0.28 12.48 -4.64
C LYS A 37 1.47 12.18 -5.55
N LYS A 38 2.66 12.59 -5.10
CA LYS A 38 3.93 12.29 -5.78
C LYS A 38 4.15 10.77 -5.97
N HIS A 39 3.66 9.96 -5.04
CA HIS A 39 3.77 8.50 -5.07
C HIS A 39 2.38 7.89 -5.19
N ALA A 40 2.23 6.88 -6.04
CA ALA A 40 0.93 6.31 -6.40
C ALA A 40 0.29 5.55 -5.22
N VAL A 41 1.08 4.74 -4.51
CA VAL A 41 0.60 3.92 -3.39
C VAL A 41 1.54 4.06 -2.20
N HIS A 42 0.99 4.15 -0.99
CA HIS A 42 1.72 4.05 0.27
C HIS A 42 1.22 2.82 1.03
N LEU A 43 2.14 1.92 1.37
CA LEU A 43 1.88 0.73 2.18
C LEU A 43 2.50 0.88 3.56
N VAL A 44 1.84 0.39 4.60
CA VAL A 44 2.36 0.38 5.97
C VAL A 44 2.04 -0.95 6.65
N SER A 45 2.83 -1.33 7.65
CA SER A 45 2.51 -2.46 8.52
C SER A 45 1.40 -2.08 9.49
N ALA A 46 0.56 -3.05 9.88
CA ALA A 46 -0.43 -2.88 10.94
C ALA A 46 0.20 -2.42 12.27
N ASP A 47 1.44 -2.83 12.57
CA ASP A 47 2.17 -2.42 13.78
C ASP A 47 2.47 -0.92 13.82
N ASP A 48 2.64 -0.30 12.64
CA ASP A 48 3.01 1.10 12.48
C ASP A 48 1.83 1.98 12.05
N TYR A 49 0.66 1.38 11.80
CA TYR A 49 -0.53 2.12 11.39
C TYR A 49 -1.18 2.80 12.60
N VAL A 50 -1.48 4.08 12.44
CA VAL A 50 -2.37 4.82 13.34
C VAL A 50 -3.30 5.70 12.53
N GLU A 51 -4.50 5.98 13.06
CA GLU A 51 -5.60 6.63 12.32
C GLU A 51 -5.26 8.02 11.75
N THR A 52 -4.30 8.73 12.37
CA THR A 52 -3.98 10.12 12.01
C THR A 52 -2.76 10.25 11.11
N HIS A 53 -1.73 9.41 11.30
CA HIS A 53 -0.52 9.45 10.49
C HIS A 53 0.35 8.19 10.67
N PRO A 54 0.71 7.45 9.61
CA PRO A 54 0.70 7.85 8.20
C PRO A 54 -0.67 7.71 7.50
N LYS A 55 -0.91 8.57 6.51
CA LYS A 55 -2.04 8.45 5.57
C LYS A 55 -1.73 7.43 4.46
N ALA A 56 -1.56 6.18 4.87
CA ALA A 56 -1.25 5.04 3.99
C ALA A 56 -2.52 4.45 3.35
N ASN A 57 -2.40 3.95 2.13
CA ASN A 57 -3.51 3.37 1.37
C ASN A 57 -3.75 1.90 1.67
N ILE A 58 -2.68 1.14 1.91
CA ILE A 58 -2.74 -0.30 2.15
C ILE A 58 -2.05 -0.57 3.48
N VAL A 59 -2.78 -1.16 4.43
CA VAL A 59 -2.23 -1.66 5.68
C VAL A 59 -2.05 -3.17 5.55
N LEU A 60 -0.86 -3.66 5.89
CA LEU A 60 -0.49 -5.06 5.75
C LEU A 60 -0.29 -5.71 7.11
N ASP A 61 -0.85 -6.91 7.28
CA ASP A 61 -0.57 -7.78 8.41
C ASP A 61 0.79 -8.46 8.22
N MET A 62 1.84 -7.74 8.61
CA MET A 62 3.23 -8.19 8.60
C MET A 62 4.09 -7.26 9.45
N GLU A 63 5.26 -7.73 9.89
CA GLU A 63 6.22 -6.87 10.58
C GLU A 63 6.73 -5.74 9.68
N SER A 64 6.88 -4.55 10.26
CA SER A 64 7.42 -3.37 9.57
C SER A 64 8.84 -3.55 9.04
N SER A 65 9.67 -4.30 9.79
CA SER A 65 11.06 -4.62 9.40
C SER A 65 11.10 -5.40 8.09
N VAL A 66 10.11 -6.28 7.89
CA VAL A 66 9.96 -7.11 6.70
C VAL A 66 9.44 -6.29 5.54
N LEU A 67 8.45 -5.42 5.78
CA LEU A 67 7.96 -4.50 4.75
C LEU A 67 9.08 -3.62 4.19
N GLY A 68 9.98 -3.14 5.05
CA GLY A 68 11.16 -2.38 4.63
C GLY A 68 12.13 -3.16 3.74
N GLN A 69 12.24 -4.49 3.90
CA GLN A 69 13.07 -5.35 3.05
C GLN A 69 12.51 -5.55 1.64
N LEU A 70 11.24 -5.18 1.41
CA LEU A 70 10.62 -5.24 0.08
C LEU A 70 11.02 -4.06 -0.82
N VAL A 71 11.72 -3.04 -0.32
CA VAL A 71 12.21 -1.93 -1.15
C VAL A 71 13.09 -2.46 -2.29
N GLY A 72 12.77 -2.06 -3.52
CA GLY A 72 13.39 -2.54 -4.76
C GLY A 72 12.79 -3.84 -5.30
N ARG A 73 11.76 -4.40 -4.66
CA ARG A 73 11.08 -5.63 -5.09
C ARG A 73 9.73 -5.33 -5.74
N VAL A 74 9.28 -6.27 -6.55
CA VAL A 74 7.92 -6.27 -7.11
C VAL A 74 7.04 -7.20 -6.27
N VAL A 75 5.83 -6.74 -5.95
CA VAL A 75 4.81 -7.51 -5.24
C VAL A 75 3.50 -7.51 -6.01
N ARG A 76 2.71 -8.56 -5.83
CA ARG A 76 1.34 -8.66 -6.30
C ARG A 76 0.39 -8.75 -5.11
N ILE A 77 -0.69 -7.98 -5.16
CA ILE A 77 -1.77 -7.96 -4.17
C ILE A 77 -3.07 -7.93 -4.96
N GLY A 78 -3.92 -8.94 -4.77
CA GLY A 78 -5.09 -9.15 -5.62
C GLY A 78 -4.69 -9.23 -7.10
N ASP A 79 -5.31 -8.38 -7.92
CA ASP A 79 -5.00 -8.23 -9.35
C ASP A 79 -3.93 -7.17 -9.63
N CYS A 80 -3.53 -6.38 -8.63
CA CYS A 80 -2.58 -5.29 -8.79
C CYS A 80 -1.13 -5.77 -8.60
N THR A 81 -0.24 -5.29 -9.47
CA THR A 81 1.21 -5.48 -9.32
C THR A 81 1.89 -4.15 -9.04
N LEU A 82 2.69 -4.12 -7.98
CA LEU A 82 3.34 -2.92 -7.44
C LEU A 82 4.86 -3.11 -7.40
N SER A 83 5.60 -2.08 -7.78
CA SER A 83 7.04 -1.99 -7.56
C SER A 83 7.29 -1.14 -6.32
N ILE A 84 7.85 -1.72 -5.26
CA ILE A 84 8.16 -0.99 -4.02
C ILE A 84 9.43 -0.18 -4.25
N THR A 85 9.35 1.15 -4.13
CA THR A 85 10.43 2.03 -4.59
C THR A 85 11.31 2.56 -3.47
N GLN A 86 10.73 3.05 -2.37
CA GLN A 86 11.48 3.67 -1.28
C GLN A 86 10.66 3.73 0.02
N ALA A 87 11.34 3.87 1.16
CA ALA A 87 10.71 4.28 2.41
C ALA A 87 10.52 5.81 2.46
N PRO A 88 9.46 6.34 3.09
CA PRO A 88 9.34 7.76 3.39
C PRO A 88 10.43 8.21 4.37
N SER A 89 10.84 9.48 4.30
CA SER A 89 11.79 10.06 5.25
C SER A 89 11.16 10.59 6.54
N GLN A 90 9.84 10.74 6.58
CA GLN A 90 9.09 11.46 7.64
C GLN A 90 8.06 10.56 8.34
N CYS A 91 7.82 9.35 7.86
CA CYS A 91 6.80 8.45 8.38
C CYS A 91 7.10 6.98 8.04
N ALA A 92 6.37 6.07 8.69
CA ALA A 92 6.53 4.64 8.51
C ALA A 92 6.01 4.13 7.15
N GLY A 93 6.39 2.90 6.81
CA GLY A 93 5.95 2.19 5.62
C GLY A 93 6.85 2.39 4.39
N VAL A 94 6.30 2.14 3.21
CA VAL A 94 6.99 2.20 1.91
C VAL A 94 6.08 2.78 0.83
N TYR A 95 6.67 3.47 -0.14
CA TYR A 95 5.99 3.88 -1.35
C TYR A 95 6.15 2.84 -2.45
N ALA A 96 5.14 2.77 -3.31
CA ALA A 96 5.15 1.93 -4.48
C ALA A 96 4.62 2.67 -5.71
N GLU A 97 5.11 2.23 -6.85
CA GLU A 97 4.58 2.55 -8.17
C GLU A 97 3.73 1.38 -8.68
N VAL A 98 2.72 1.70 -9.48
CA VAL A 98 1.82 0.70 -10.05
C VAL A 98 2.43 0.19 -11.35
N VAL A 99 2.75 -1.10 -11.41
CA VAL A 99 3.26 -1.77 -12.62
C VAL A 99 2.10 -2.26 -13.47
N THR A 100 1.09 -2.86 -12.83
CA THR A 100 -0.13 -3.30 -13.48
C THR A 100 -1.32 -2.90 -12.62
N PRO A 101 -2.21 -2.02 -13.13
CA PRO A 101 -3.46 -1.68 -12.46
C PRO A 101 -4.34 -2.90 -12.19
N GLY A 102 -5.13 -2.84 -11.14
CA GLY A 102 -6.03 -3.93 -10.74
C GLY A 102 -6.73 -3.65 -9.43
N THR A 103 -7.66 -4.54 -9.06
CA THR A 103 -8.37 -4.45 -7.79
C THR A 103 -7.54 -5.04 -6.65
N VAL A 104 -7.58 -4.35 -5.51
CA VAL A 104 -7.05 -4.84 -4.23
C VAL A 104 -8.22 -4.89 -3.23
N ALA A 105 -8.32 -5.96 -2.48
CA ALA A 105 -9.30 -6.16 -1.42
C ALA A 105 -8.63 -6.47 -0.07
N VAL A 106 -9.37 -6.26 1.02
CA VAL A 106 -9.00 -6.80 2.34
C VAL A 106 -8.87 -8.32 2.24
N ASP A 107 -7.98 -8.90 3.04
CA ASP A 107 -7.57 -10.31 3.05
C ASP A 107 -6.76 -10.78 1.81
N ASP A 108 -6.53 -9.93 0.81
CA ASP A 108 -5.65 -10.27 -0.30
C ASP A 108 -4.24 -10.60 0.21
N THR A 109 -3.69 -11.71 -0.29
CA THR A 109 -2.33 -12.13 0.05
C THR A 109 -1.30 -11.34 -0.74
N VAL A 110 -0.24 -10.91 -0.06
CA VAL A 110 0.93 -10.30 -0.69
C VAL A 110 1.86 -11.39 -1.22
N LEU A 111 2.06 -11.38 -2.54
CA LEU A 111 2.97 -12.28 -3.22
C LEU A 111 4.19 -11.51 -3.70
N VAL A 112 5.38 -11.91 -3.26
CA VAL A 112 6.63 -11.26 -3.68
C VAL A 112 7.18 -11.98 -4.90
N ALA A 113 7.54 -11.24 -5.94
CA ALA A 113 8.21 -11.82 -7.10
C ALA A 113 9.55 -12.45 -6.69
N GLU A 114 9.87 -13.60 -7.28
CA GLU A 114 11.19 -14.19 -7.15
C GLU A 114 12.22 -13.28 -7.82
N PRO A 115 13.38 -13.05 -7.18
CA PRO A 115 14.48 -12.38 -7.86
C PRO A 115 14.97 -13.28 -9.00
N GLU A 116 15.18 -12.72 -10.19
CA GLU A 116 15.87 -13.40 -11.30
C GLU A 116 17.31 -13.80 -10.93
#